data_AF-A0A1N7QTI7-F1
#
_entry.id   AF-A0A1N7QTI7-F1
#
_cell.length_a   1.000
_cell.length_b   1.000
_cell.length_c   1.000
_cell.angle_alpha   90.00
_cell.angle_beta   90.00
_cell.angle_gamma   90.00
#
_symmetry.space_group_name_H-M   'P 1'
#
loop_
_entity.id
_entity.type
_entity.pdbx_description
1 polymer ?
#
loop_
_entity_poly.entity_id
_entity_poly.type
_entity_poly.pdbx_seq_one_letter_code
_entity_poly.pdbx_strand_id
1 'polypeptide(L)'
;METKKLYEYFLDTLSHCGSFILDSSKEVIEYEIFEEFDIGIISFLYEDSLKQLLDSKFITYDIYNRSLLIRKKLLQLQELNLWKIDLVKTNEKWREVIMLCDEVKDMIKK
;
A
#
# COMPACT_ATOMS: atom_id res chain seq x y z
N MET A 1 17.80 -1.19 -9.86
CA MET A 1 17.24 0.11 -9.44
C MET A 1 18.04 0.62 -8.25
N GLU A 2 18.42 1.90 -8.22
CA GLU A 2 19.08 2.48 -7.04
C GLU A 2 18.14 2.40 -5.84
N THR A 3 18.64 1.96 -4.68
CA THR A 3 17.77 1.74 -3.50
C THR A 3 17.05 3.00 -3.05
N LYS A 4 17.67 4.18 -3.24
CA LYS A 4 17.01 5.46 -2.95
C LYS A 4 15.77 5.69 -3.82
N LYS A 5 15.85 5.42 -5.13
CA LYS A 5 14.69 5.53 -6.03
C LYS A 5 13.62 4.50 -5.68
N LEU A 6 14.03 3.29 -5.33
CA LEU A 6 13.10 2.26 -4.84
C LEU A 6 12.36 2.74 -3.58
N TYR A 7 13.05 3.42 -2.68
CA TYR A 7 12.45 3.98 -1.48
C TYR A 7 11.46 5.11 -1.81
N GLU A 8 11.81 6.00 -2.75
CA GLU A 8 10.91 7.06 -3.22
C GLU A 8 9.62 6.46 -3.80
N TYR A 9 9.72 5.44 -4.67
CA TYR A 9 8.55 4.75 -5.23
C TYR A 9 7.74 3.99 -4.17
N PHE A 10 8.40 3.43 -3.16
CA PHE A 10 7.73 2.79 -2.03
C PHE A 10 6.89 3.81 -1.23
N LEU A 11 7.45 4.98 -0.93
CA LEU A 11 6.74 6.05 -0.25
C LEU A 11 5.57 6.59 -1.06
N ASP A 12 5.81 6.81 -2.36
CA ASP A 12 4.81 7.24 -3.33
C ASP A 12 3.63 6.27 -3.38
N THR A 13 3.90 4.97 -3.49
CA THR A 13 2.87 3.92 -3.43
C THR A 13 2.03 4.02 -2.16
N LEU A 14 2.66 4.12 -0.99
CA LEU A 14 1.92 4.24 0.27
C LEU A 14 1.11 5.53 0.35
N SER A 15 1.49 6.58 -0.37
CA SER A 15 0.79 7.86 -0.37
C SER A 15 -0.58 7.77 -1.06
N HIS A 16 -0.72 6.90 -2.06
CA HIS A 16 -1.96 6.68 -2.81
C HIS A 16 -3.03 5.90 -2.03
N CYS A 17 -2.68 5.26 -0.91
CA CYS A 17 -3.65 4.54 -0.07
C CYS A 17 -3.62 5.05 1.37
N GLY A 18 -4.78 5.42 1.92
CA GLY A 18 -4.90 5.90 3.29
C GLY A 18 -6.32 6.33 3.62
N SER A 19 -6.56 6.73 4.87
CA SER A 19 -7.90 7.12 5.35
C SER A 19 -8.56 8.20 4.49
N PHE A 20 -7.79 9.05 3.82
CA PHE A 20 -8.29 10.05 2.87
C PHE A 20 -9.17 9.45 1.74
N ILE A 21 -8.94 8.18 1.37
CA ILE A 21 -9.73 7.44 0.37
C ILE A 21 -11.18 7.27 0.82
N LEU A 22 -11.45 7.17 2.13
CA LEU A 22 -12.80 7.01 2.67
C LEU A 22 -13.67 8.25 2.41
N ASP A 23 -13.05 9.43 2.34
CA ASP A 23 -13.73 10.70 2.08
C ASP A 23 -13.64 11.15 0.60
N SER A 24 -12.87 10.45 -0.23
CA SER A 24 -12.60 10.81 -1.62
C SER A 24 -13.74 10.49 -2.59
N SER A 25 -13.81 11.16 -3.75
CA SER A 25 -14.80 10.83 -4.78
C SER A 25 -14.50 9.48 -5.45
N LYS A 26 -15.46 8.93 -6.20
CA LYS A 26 -15.25 7.66 -6.91
C LYS A 26 -14.12 7.78 -7.93
N GLU A 27 -14.05 8.88 -8.65
CA GLU A 27 -13.00 9.15 -9.65
C GLU A 27 -11.61 9.19 -9.01
N VAL A 28 -11.49 9.82 -7.83
CA VAL A 28 -10.22 9.84 -7.07
C VAL A 28 -9.85 8.45 -6.59
N ILE A 29 -10.80 7.68 -6.07
CA ILE A 29 -10.53 6.31 -5.63
C ILE A 29 -10.05 5.45 -6.81
N GLU A 30 -10.66 5.59 -7.97
CA GLU A 30 -10.29 4.87 -9.18
C GLU A 30 -8.83 5.15 -9.55
N TYR A 31 -8.48 6.43 -9.66
CA TYR A 31 -7.11 6.86 -9.99
C TYR A 31 -6.10 6.40 -8.92
N GLU A 32 -6.34 6.75 -7.65
CA GLU A 32 -5.38 6.49 -6.57
C GLU A 32 -5.21 4.99 -6.30
N ILE A 33 -6.30 4.22 -6.23
CA ILE A 33 -6.26 2.81 -5.81
C ILE A 33 -6.13 1.85 -6.98
N PHE A 34 -6.91 2.07 -8.04
CA PHE A 34 -7.04 1.10 -9.15
C PHE A 34 -6.07 1.39 -10.31
N GLU A 35 -5.41 2.55 -10.31
CA GLU A 35 -4.33 2.87 -11.26
C GLU A 35 -2.98 2.92 -10.55
N GLU A 36 -2.75 3.92 -9.69
CA GLU A 36 -1.42 4.17 -9.09
C GLU A 36 -1.04 3.10 -8.06
N PHE A 37 -1.92 2.86 -7.07
CA PHE A 37 -1.62 1.92 -5.98
C PHE A 37 -1.48 0.47 -6.47
N ASP A 38 -2.31 0.01 -7.41
CA ASP A 38 -2.23 -1.35 -7.94
C ASP A 38 -0.86 -1.65 -8.56
N ILE A 39 -0.35 -0.72 -9.38
CA ILE A 39 0.98 -0.81 -10.01
C ILE A 39 2.07 -0.81 -8.93
N GLY A 40 1.94 0.08 -7.94
CA GLY A 40 2.92 0.19 -6.86
C GLY A 40 2.97 -1.05 -5.98
N ILE A 41 1.84 -1.71 -5.76
CA ILE A 41 1.75 -2.94 -4.95
C ILE A 41 2.46 -4.10 -5.63
N ILE A 42 2.27 -4.28 -6.93
CA ILE A 42 2.93 -5.37 -7.67
C ILE A 42 4.43 -5.14 -7.84
N SER A 43 4.86 -3.86 -7.85
CA SER A 43 6.25 -3.48 -8.14
C SER A 43 7.08 -3.22 -6.88
N PHE A 44 6.65 -2.30 -6.02
CA PHE A 44 7.48 -1.72 -4.96
C PHE A 44 7.21 -2.31 -3.57
N LEU A 45 6.01 -2.87 -3.35
CA LEU A 45 5.71 -3.68 -2.16
C LEU A 45 5.94 -5.18 -2.40
N TYR A 46 6.62 -5.55 -3.48
CA TYR A 46 7.08 -6.92 -3.68
C TYR A 46 8.14 -7.32 -2.64
N GLU A 47 8.22 -8.61 -2.30
CA GLU A 47 9.09 -9.10 -1.23
C GLU A 47 10.57 -8.75 -1.47
N ASP A 48 11.07 -8.96 -2.70
CA ASP A 48 12.46 -8.64 -3.05
C ASP A 48 12.76 -7.13 -2.92
N SER A 49 11.81 -6.28 -3.31
CA SER A 49 11.91 -4.84 -3.20
C SER A 49 11.95 -4.39 -1.73
N LEU A 50 11.04 -4.90 -0.91
CA LEU A 50 11.02 -4.61 0.53
C LEU A 50 12.27 -5.14 1.22
N LYS A 51 12.76 -6.31 0.82
CA LYS A 51 13.99 -6.90 1.35
C LYS A 51 15.20 -6.02 1.01
N GLN A 52 15.29 -5.53 -0.23
CA GLN A 52 16.35 -4.60 -0.63
C GLN A 52 16.34 -3.31 0.22
N LEU A 53 15.15 -2.76 0.51
CA LEU A 53 15.00 -1.60 1.39
C LEU A 53 15.41 -1.89 2.83
N LEU A 54 15.07 -3.07 3.34
CA LEU A 54 15.43 -3.53 4.68
C LEU A 54 16.96 -3.72 4.82
N ASP A 55 17.57 -4.44 3.87
CA ASP A 55 19.01 -4.73 3.87
C ASP A 55 19.84 -3.44 3.76
N SER A 56 19.30 -2.45 3.03
CA SER A 56 19.90 -1.12 2.89
C SER A 56 19.53 -0.15 4.03
N LYS A 57 18.78 -0.61 5.03
CA LYS A 57 18.35 0.15 6.22
C LYS A 57 17.48 1.38 5.91
N PHE A 58 16.80 1.41 4.78
CA PHE A 58 15.82 2.46 4.45
C PHE A 58 14.50 2.26 5.20
N ILE A 59 14.15 1.01 5.52
CA ILE A 59 12.98 0.66 6.32
C ILE A 59 13.39 -0.23 7.49
N THR A 60 12.58 -0.23 8.54
CA THR A 60 12.74 -1.14 9.68
C THR A 60 12.10 -2.49 9.41
N TYR A 61 12.46 -3.51 10.21
CA TYR A 61 11.83 -4.83 10.13
C TYR A 61 10.31 -4.78 10.38
N ASP A 62 9.84 -3.83 11.19
CA ASP A 62 8.41 -3.65 11.45
C ASP A 62 7.67 -3.08 10.21
N ILE A 63 8.24 -2.06 9.56
CA ILE A 63 7.73 -1.53 8.28
C ILE A 63 7.73 -2.61 7.19
N TYR A 64 8.77 -3.43 7.13
CA TYR A 64 8.87 -4.56 6.20
C TYR A 64 7.69 -5.54 6.38
N ASN A 65 7.45 -6.01 7.60
CA ASN A 65 6.38 -6.99 7.88
C ASN A 65 4.99 -6.40 7.58
N ARG A 66 4.76 -5.13 7.92
CA ARG A 66 3.48 -4.46 7.65
C ARG A 66 3.24 -4.24 6.17
N SER A 67 4.28 -3.86 5.42
CA SER A 67 4.20 -3.72 3.96
C SER A 67 3.87 -5.05 3.28
N LEU A 68 4.49 -6.15 3.74
CA LEU A 68 4.11 -7.50 3.28
C LEU A 68 2.66 -7.86 3.64
N LEU A 69 2.20 -7.46 4.82
CA LEU A 69 0.82 -7.69 5.24
C LEU A 69 -0.20 -6.92 4.37
N ILE A 70 0.11 -5.66 4.02
CA ILE A 70 -0.69 -4.85 3.09
C ILE A 70 -0.84 -5.59 1.76
N ARG A 71 0.27 -5.99 1.15
CA ARG A 71 0.27 -6.76 -0.11
C ARG A 71 -0.56 -8.03 0.01
N LYS A 72 -0.37 -8.81 1.08
CA LYS A 72 -1.12 -10.06 1.31
C LYS A 72 -2.63 -9.80 1.39
N LYS A 73 -3.07 -8.77 2.10
CA LYS A 73 -4.49 -8.43 2.21
C LYS A 73 -5.09 -7.95 0.89
N LEU A 74 -4.33 -7.19 0.10
CA LEU A 74 -4.75 -6.77 -1.24
C LEU A 74 -4.92 -7.95 -2.19
N LEU A 75 -3.98 -8.89 -2.21
CA LEU A 75 -4.11 -10.12 -3.00
C LEU A 75 -5.34 -10.92 -2.56
N GLN A 76 -5.62 -10.99 -1.25
CA GLN A 76 -6.86 -11.61 -0.75
C GLN A 76 -8.13 -10.85 -1.20
N LEU A 77 -8.10 -9.52 -1.31
CA LEU A 77 -9.22 -8.75 -1.86
C LEU A 77 -9.46 -9.08 -3.33
N GLN A 78 -8.39 -9.25 -4.11
CA GLN A 78 -8.47 -9.66 -5.52
C GLN A 78 -9.02 -11.08 -5.66
N GLU A 79 -8.50 -12.05 -4.89
CA GLU A 79 -8.96 -13.44 -4.89
C GLU A 79 -10.44 -13.58 -4.48
N LEU A 80 -10.89 -12.79 -3.51
CA LEU A 80 -12.28 -12.81 -3.03
C LEU A 80 -13.23 -11.98 -3.90
N ASN A 81 -12.75 -11.43 -5.02
CA ASN A 81 -13.54 -10.56 -5.91
C ASN A 81 -14.13 -9.33 -5.19
N LEU A 82 -13.42 -8.87 -4.15
CA LEU A 82 -13.72 -7.67 -3.36
C LEU A 82 -12.97 -6.43 -3.89
N TRP A 83 -12.11 -6.61 -4.88
CA TRP A 83 -11.41 -5.55 -5.60
C TRP A 83 -12.36 -4.75 -6.50
N LYS A 84 -13.28 -4.02 -5.86
CA LYS A 84 -14.30 -3.21 -6.52
C LYS A 84 -14.38 -1.87 -5.82
N ILE A 85 -14.47 -0.83 -6.62
CA ILE A 85 -14.52 0.55 -6.13
C ILE A 85 -15.67 0.81 -5.17
N ASP A 86 -16.84 0.18 -5.40
CA ASP A 86 -18.02 0.32 -4.54
C ASP A 86 -17.83 -0.31 -3.15
N LEU A 87 -16.85 -1.21 -3.02
CA LEU A 87 -16.52 -1.91 -1.77
C LEU A 87 -15.42 -1.21 -0.97
N VAL A 88 -14.67 -0.28 -1.58
CA VAL A 88 -13.53 0.41 -0.92
C VAL A 88 -13.96 1.11 0.37
N LYS A 89 -15.13 1.76 0.36
CA LYS A 89 -15.64 2.51 1.51
C LYS A 89 -16.50 1.69 2.47
N THR A 90 -17.08 0.58 2.00
CA THR A 90 -18.13 -0.16 2.72
C THR A 90 -17.64 -1.47 3.31
N ASN A 91 -16.55 -2.03 2.79
CA ASN A 91 -16.04 -3.33 3.20
C ASN A 91 -14.99 -3.21 4.31
N GLU A 92 -15.14 -4.04 5.35
CA GLU A 92 -14.21 -4.06 6.49
C GLU A 92 -12.78 -4.43 6.09
N LYS A 93 -12.59 -5.34 5.12
CA LYS A 93 -11.26 -5.74 4.66
C LYS A 93 -10.53 -4.62 3.92
N TRP A 94 -11.27 -3.80 3.16
CA TRP A 94 -10.72 -2.59 2.57
C TRP A 94 -10.29 -1.60 3.65
N ARG A 95 -11.14 -1.40 4.65
CA ARG A 95 -10.83 -0.54 5.79
C ARG A 95 -9.56 -1.01 6.53
N GLU A 96 -9.38 -2.31 6.71
CA GLU A 96 -8.15 -2.86 7.30
C GLU A 96 -6.90 -2.51 6.47
N VAL A 97 -6.95 -2.66 5.14
CA VAL A 97 -5.83 -2.29 4.26
C VAL A 97 -5.53 -0.80 4.34
N ILE A 98 -6.57 0.03 4.28
CA ILE A 98 -6.48 1.49 4.34
C ILE A 98 -5.81 1.93 5.65
N MET A 99 -6.26 1.40 6.78
CA MET A 99 -5.69 1.71 8.10
C MET A 99 -4.25 1.22 8.23
N LEU A 100 -3.91 0.06 7.67
CA LEU A 100 -2.53 -0.43 7.66
C LEU A 100 -1.59 0.47 6.86
N CYS A 101 -2.03 1.00 5.71
CA CYS A 101 -1.24 1.95 4.95
C CYS A 101 -0.95 3.23 5.76
N ASP A 102 -1.95 3.74 6.48
CA ASP A 102 -1.75 4.88 7.37
C ASP A 102 -0.79 4.57 8.53
N GLU A 103 -0.91 3.39 9.15
CA GLU A 103 0.00 2.97 10.20
C GLU A 103 1.45 2.87 9.73
N VAL A 104 1.69 2.32 8.53
CA VAL A 104 3.03 2.27 7.94
C VAL A 104 3.56 3.68 7.64
N LYS A 105 2.71 4.58 7.12
CA LYS A 105 3.11 5.98 6.88
C LYS A 105 3.49 6.70 8.19
N ASP A 106 2.73 6.48 9.26
CA ASP A 106 3.02 7.10 10.56
C ASP A 106 4.31 6.57 11.17
N MET A 107 4.64 5.31 10.94
CA MET A 107 5.92 4.73 11.34
C MET A 107 7.12 5.31 10.60
N ILE A 108 6.95 5.70 9.33
CA ILE A 108 8.00 6.30 8.51
C ILE A 108 8.25 7.76 8.91
N LYS A 109 7.21 8.48 9.34
CA LYS A 109 7.32 9.89 9.77
C LYS A 109 7.97 10.07 11.14
N LYS A 110 8.12 9.00 11.92
CA LYS A 110 8.75 8.98 13.25
C LYS A 110 10.26 8.84 13.16
#